data_AF-A0A538RG44-F1
#
_entry.id   AF-A0A538RG44-F1
#
_cell.length_a   1.000
_cell.length_b   1.000
_cell.length_c   1.000
_cell.angle_alpha   90.00
_cell.angle_beta   90.00
_cell.angle_gamma   90.00
#
_symmetry.space_group_name_H-M   'P 1'
#
loop_
_entity.id
_entity.type
_entity.pdbx_description
1 polymer ?
#
loop_
_entity_poly.entity_id
_entity_poly.type
_entity_poly.pdbx_seq_one_letter_code
_entity_poly.pdbx_strand_id
1 'polypeptide(L)'
;MRRCRDLVLAAVVGLGGCGWLPPDSPPARPAPPDPDAPLFHTWKVGDHVLGARALISEVDAAEFRDRTVAVTATAYSSPWSGSCGDARRERQPRTLAEIAAAQHIDDRRAAGLGLREPIVEHQLLCVTSRTPALTIYVGGPRAVTCWSGVCYVLGR
;
A
#
# COMPACT_ATOMS: atom_id res chain seq x y z
N MET A 1 -81.73 22.42 1.77
CA MET A 1 -81.99 22.65 0.32
C MET A 1 -81.30 21.50 -0.43
N ARG A 2 -82.01 20.47 -0.92
CA ARG A 2 -82.45 20.28 -2.34
C ARG A 2 -81.32 20.65 -3.32
N ARG A 3 -80.76 19.83 -4.23
CA ARG A 3 -81.13 18.58 -4.96
C ARG A 3 -79.82 17.92 -5.45
N CYS A 4 -79.65 16.59 -5.38
CA CYS A 4 -79.84 15.63 -6.50
C CYS A 4 -79.48 16.15 -7.90
N ARG A 5 -78.41 15.61 -8.50
CA ARG A 5 -78.36 15.31 -9.94
C ARG A 5 -77.41 14.15 -10.22
N ASP A 6 -77.94 13.25 -11.04
CA ASP A 6 -77.52 11.88 -11.33
C ASP A 6 -76.28 11.71 -12.20
N LEU A 7 -75.60 10.59 -11.94
CA LEU A 7 -74.99 9.61 -12.84
C LEU A 7 -74.78 9.98 -14.33
N VAL A 8 -73.54 9.80 -14.82
CA VAL A 8 -73.24 8.88 -15.94
C VAL A 8 -71.86 8.23 -15.72
N LEU A 9 -71.86 6.90 -15.77
CA LEU A 9 -70.70 6.00 -15.84
C LEU A 9 -69.85 6.25 -17.09
N ALA A 10 -68.52 6.20 -16.95
CA ALA A 10 -67.65 5.68 -17.99
C ALA A 10 -66.49 4.93 -17.33
N ALA A 11 -66.61 3.61 -17.32
CA ALA A 11 -65.54 2.69 -16.96
C ALA A 11 -64.47 2.72 -18.07
N VAL A 12 -63.22 2.97 -17.70
CA VAL A 12 -62.06 2.52 -18.47
C VAL A 12 -61.29 1.56 -17.59
N VAL A 13 -61.55 0.28 -17.83
CA VAL A 13 -60.71 -0.84 -17.41
C VAL A 13 -59.44 -0.76 -18.28
N GLY A 14 -58.37 -0.23 -17.71
CA GLY A 14 -57.02 -0.31 -18.26
C GLY A 14 -56.23 -1.37 -17.49
N LEU A 15 -56.19 -2.57 -18.05
CA LEU A 15 -55.41 -3.72 -17.59
C LEU A 15 -53.92 -3.38 -17.48
N GLY A 16 -53.30 -3.85 -16.39
CA GLY A 16 -52.00 -4.53 -16.45
C GLY A 16 -50.76 -3.67 -16.67
N GLY A 17 -49.89 -3.67 -15.66
CA GLY A 17 -48.47 -3.41 -15.87
C GLY A 17 -47.83 -2.68 -14.71
N CYS A 18 -47.39 -3.44 -13.70
CA CYS A 18 -46.33 -3.00 -12.79
C CYS A 18 -45.04 -2.79 -13.61
N GLY A 19 -44.89 -1.62 -14.23
CA GLY A 19 -43.65 -1.18 -14.86
C GLY A 19 -42.71 -0.54 -13.84
N TRP A 20 -42.41 -1.23 -12.74
CA TRP A 20 -41.22 -0.89 -11.93
C TRP A 20 -40.00 -1.39 -12.72
N LEU A 21 -39.63 -0.66 -13.77
CA LEU A 21 -38.28 -0.77 -14.30
C LEU A 21 -37.39 -0.04 -13.29
N PRO A 22 -36.54 -0.74 -12.51
CA PRO A 22 -35.51 -0.04 -11.76
C PRO A 22 -34.66 0.74 -12.78
N PRO A 23 -34.26 1.98 -12.46
CA PRO A 23 -33.41 2.74 -13.37
C PRO A 23 -32.18 1.91 -13.71
N ASP A 24 -31.90 1.73 -15.02
CA ASP A 24 -30.68 1.16 -15.56
C ASP A 24 -29.49 2.05 -15.17
N SER A 25 -29.11 2.02 -13.90
CA SER A 25 -27.84 2.56 -13.44
C SER A 25 -26.79 1.55 -13.87
N PRO A 26 -25.84 1.92 -14.75
CA PRO A 26 -24.76 1.02 -15.09
C PRO A 26 -24.11 0.53 -13.79
N PRO A 27 -23.78 -0.76 -13.67
CA PRO A 27 -23.24 -1.32 -12.44
C PRO A 27 -22.08 -0.44 -11.98
N ALA A 28 -22.12 -0.03 -10.70
CA ALA A 28 -21.10 0.81 -10.12
C ALA A 28 -19.73 0.17 -10.40
N ARG A 29 -18.85 0.90 -11.10
CA ARG A 29 -17.50 0.41 -11.35
C ARG A 29 -16.83 0.21 -9.98
N PRO A 30 -16.13 -0.92 -9.77
CA PRO A 30 -15.34 -1.11 -8.57
C PRO A 30 -14.41 0.09 -8.37
N ALA A 31 -14.26 0.53 -7.13
CA ALA A 31 -13.25 1.53 -6.80
C ALA A 31 -11.87 1.02 -7.27
N PRO A 32 -11.02 1.90 -7.84
CA PRO A 32 -9.64 1.54 -8.12
C PRO A 32 -8.96 0.98 -6.85
N PRO A 33 -8.11 -0.04 -6.96
CA PRO A 33 -7.36 -0.53 -5.82
C PRO A 33 -6.49 0.58 -5.24
N ASP A 34 -6.32 0.57 -3.91
CA ASP A 34 -5.42 1.51 -3.22
C ASP A 34 -4.00 1.34 -3.78
N PRO A 35 -3.36 2.40 -4.31
CA PRO A 35 -2.01 2.33 -4.85
C PRO A 35 -0.96 1.92 -3.81
N ASP A 36 -1.25 2.10 -2.52
CA ASP A 36 -0.38 1.69 -1.41
C ASP A 36 -0.73 0.28 -0.88
N ALA A 37 -1.79 -0.38 -1.37
CA ALA A 37 -2.14 -1.73 -0.94
C ALA A 37 -0.97 -2.73 -0.96
N PRO A 38 -0.05 -2.70 -1.97
CA PRO A 38 1.11 -3.59 -1.99
C PRO A 38 2.11 -3.41 -0.83
N LEU A 39 2.05 -2.29 -0.10
CA LEU A 39 2.89 -1.97 1.05
C LEU A 39 2.36 -2.62 2.34
N PHE A 40 1.03 -2.75 2.49
CA PHE A 40 0.37 -3.10 3.74
C PHE A 40 0.40 -4.60 4.03
N HIS A 41 1.56 -5.05 4.52
CA HIS A 41 1.78 -6.44 4.89
C HIS A 41 2.60 -6.55 6.18
N THR A 42 2.57 -7.75 6.74
CA THR A 42 3.64 -8.22 7.60
C THR A 42 4.70 -8.85 6.71
N TRP A 43 5.87 -8.22 6.68
CA TRP A 43 7.02 -8.67 5.92
C TRP A 43 8.02 -9.40 6.81
N LYS A 44 8.77 -10.30 6.19
CA LYS A 44 9.92 -11.00 6.79
C LYS A 44 11.19 -10.60 6.06
N VAL A 45 12.24 -10.32 6.82
CA VAL A 45 13.59 -10.13 6.25
C VAL A 45 14.09 -11.50 5.76
N GLY A 46 14.20 -11.66 4.45
CA GLY A 46 14.69 -12.90 3.85
C GLY A 46 16.20 -12.86 3.57
N ASP A 47 16.69 -11.70 3.14
CA ASP A 47 18.07 -11.51 2.73
C ASP A 47 18.52 -10.06 2.96
N HIS A 48 19.81 -9.77 2.73
CA HIS A 48 20.35 -8.42 2.85
C HIS A 48 21.47 -8.15 1.83
N VAL A 49 21.68 -6.87 1.54
CA VAL A 49 22.78 -6.38 0.70
C VAL A 49 23.50 -5.27 1.44
N LEU A 50 24.80 -5.45 1.66
CA LEU A 50 25.66 -4.43 2.26
C LEU A 50 26.11 -3.41 1.21
N GLY A 51 25.85 -2.14 1.49
CA GLY A 51 26.50 -1.03 0.81
C GLY A 51 27.95 -0.86 1.28
N ALA A 52 28.75 -0.14 0.50
CA ALA A 52 30.16 0.13 0.80
C ALA A 52 30.37 0.93 2.11
N ARG A 53 29.31 1.55 2.64
CA ARG A 53 29.30 2.33 3.89
C ARG A 53 28.43 1.70 4.99
N ALA A 54 28.16 0.39 4.90
CA ALA A 54 27.46 -0.31 5.96
C ALA A 54 28.18 -0.14 7.31
N LEU A 55 27.41 0.17 8.36
CA LEU A 55 27.94 0.39 9.71
C LEU A 55 27.98 -0.90 10.55
N ILE A 56 27.47 -2.00 9.99
CA ILE A 56 27.42 -3.32 10.61
C ILE A 56 28.00 -4.37 9.66
N SER A 57 28.48 -5.48 10.22
CA SER A 57 29.07 -6.55 9.43
C SER A 57 28.01 -7.42 8.75
N GLU A 58 28.46 -8.28 7.84
CA GLU A 58 27.63 -9.32 7.22
C GLU A 58 26.97 -10.23 8.27
N VAL A 59 27.71 -10.55 9.33
CA VAL A 59 27.25 -11.42 10.42
C VAL A 59 26.14 -10.73 11.21
N ASP A 60 26.33 -9.46 11.57
CA ASP A 60 25.32 -8.69 12.30
C ASP A 60 24.06 -8.48 11.45
N ALA A 61 24.22 -8.22 10.15
CA ALA A 61 23.11 -8.09 9.22
C ALA A 61 22.30 -9.39 9.11
N ALA A 62 22.98 -10.54 9.10
CA ALA A 62 22.34 -11.85 9.03
C ALA A 62 21.47 -12.16 10.26
N GLU A 63 21.74 -11.57 11.43
CA GLU A 63 20.91 -11.74 12.64
C GLU A 63 19.50 -11.14 12.50
N PHE A 64 19.29 -10.29 11.49
CA PHE A 64 17.98 -9.74 11.15
C PHE A 64 17.14 -10.65 10.26
N ARG A 65 17.65 -11.79 9.78
CA ARG A 65 16.84 -12.77 9.04
C ARG A 65 15.63 -13.21 9.87
N ASP A 66 14.49 -13.38 9.19
CA ASP A 66 13.18 -13.73 9.74
C ASP A 66 12.56 -12.72 10.72
N ARG A 67 13.23 -11.59 10.95
CA ARG A 67 12.65 -10.49 11.71
C ARG A 67 11.50 -9.85 10.93
N THR A 68 10.53 -9.35 11.69
CA THR A 68 9.28 -8.84 11.14
C THR A 68 9.37 -7.34 10.89
N VAL A 69 8.88 -6.91 9.72
CA VAL A 69 8.55 -5.51 9.42
C VAL A 69 7.06 -5.44 9.13
N ALA A 70 6.28 -4.81 10.00
CA ALA A 70 4.83 -4.69 9.81
C ALA A 70 4.49 -3.28 9.35
N VAL A 71 3.67 -3.16 8.31
CA VAL A 71 3.19 -1.87 7.80
C VAL A 71 1.68 -1.94 7.59
N THR A 72 0.98 -0.92 8.07
CA THR A 72 -0.46 -0.77 7.87
C THR A 72 -0.76 0.61 7.27
N ALA A 73 -2.06 0.88 7.07
CA ALA A 73 -2.53 2.17 6.58
C ALA A 73 -2.22 3.35 7.53
N THR A 74 -1.82 3.13 8.79
CA THR A 74 -1.52 4.21 9.73
C THR A 74 -0.38 3.90 10.67
N ALA A 75 0.31 2.77 10.54
CA ALA A 75 1.31 2.33 11.50
C ALA A 75 2.46 1.58 10.83
N TYR A 76 3.59 1.51 11.52
CA TYR A 76 4.66 0.58 11.18
C TYR A 76 5.37 0.04 12.42
N SER A 77 6.03 -1.10 12.25
CA SER A 77 6.95 -1.67 13.23
C SER A 77 8.12 -2.32 12.49
N SER A 78 9.34 -2.11 12.98
CA SER A 78 10.54 -2.74 12.42
C SER A 78 11.60 -2.97 13.53
N PRO A 79 12.57 -3.87 13.30
CA PRO A 79 13.63 -4.15 14.28
C PRO A 79 14.55 -2.96 14.56
N TRP A 80 14.68 -2.03 13.63
CA TRP A 80 15.61 -0.90 13.70
C TRP A 80 14.94 0.44 13.99
N SER A 81 13.77 0.73 13.40
CA SER A 81 13.07 2.01 13.65
C SER A 81 12.12 1.93 14.85
N GLY A 82 11.89 0.75 15.45
CA GLY A 82 10.87 0.59 16.49
C GLY A 82 9.46 0.60 15.91
N SER A 83 8.48 1.10 16.66
CA SER A 83 7.06 1.12 16.28
C SER A 83 6.46 2.52 16.32
N CYS A 84 5.53 2.78 15.40
CA CYS A 84 4.73 4.00 15.32
C CYS A 84 3.28 3.65 15.03
N GLY A 85 2.32 4.18 15.81
CA GLY A 85 0.89 3.91 15.65
C GLY A 85 0.12 4.94 14.82
N ASP A 86 0.79 6.03 14.46
CA ASP A 86 0.24 7.23 13.80
C ASP A 86 1.19 7.75 12.71
N ALA A 87 1.53 6.88 11.76
CA ALA A 87 2.41 7.21 10.65
C ALA A 87 1.66 7.92 9.51
N ARG A 88 2.25 9.00 9.01
CA ARG A 88 1.92 9.60 7.70
C ARG A 88 2.82 8.98 6.64
N ARG A 89 2.37 9.05 5.39
CA ARG A 89 3.11 8.49 4.25
C ARG A 89 3.40 9.56 3.21
N GLU A 90 4.64 9.55 2.73
CA GLU A 90 5.04 10.22 1.50
C GLU A 90 5.45 9.15 0.48
N ARG A 91 5.20 9.44 -0.79
CA ARG A 91 5.42 8.50 -1.89
C ARG A 91 6.16 9.19 -3.01
N GLN A 92 7.22 8.55 -3.50
CA GLN A 92 7.90 9.00 -4.71
C GLN A 92 8.34 7.83 -5.59
N PRO A 93 8.22 7.93 -6.92
CA PRO A 93 8.86 6.99 -7.83
C PRO A 93 10.37 7.01 -7.65
N ARG A 94 11.01 5.85 -7.77
CA ARG A 94 12.46 5.71 -7.77
C ARG A 94 12.87 4.72 -8.83
N THR A 95 14.13 4.78 -9.23
CA THR A 95 14.78 3.76 -10.03
C THR A 95 15.72 2.92 -9.17
N LEU A 96 16.01 1.69 -9.60
CA LEU A 96 16.98 0.85 -8.92
C LEU A 96 18.36 1.52 -8.80
N ALA A 97 18.78 2.27 -9.83
CA ALA A 97 20.05 2.99 -9.86
C ALA A 97 20.11 4.09 -8.79
N GLU A 98 19.04 4.85 -8.59
CA GLU A 98 18.99 5.88 -7.55
C GLU A 98 19.06 5.28 -6.14
N ILE A 99 18.39 4.15 -5.92
CA ILE A 99 18.43 3.44 -4.63
C ILE A 99 19.83 2.92 -4.38
N ALA A 100 20.45 2.26 -5.37
CA ALA A 100 21.81 1.74 -5.27
C ALA A 100 22.83 2.85 -4.98
N ALA A 101 22.73 3.98 -5.68
CA ALA A 101 23.60 5.14 -5.44
C ALA A 101 23.43 5.72 -4.04
N ALA A 102 22.19 5.88 -3.56
CA ALA A 102 21.91 6.41 -2.22
C ALA A 102 22.46 5.51 -1.09
N GLN A 103 22.59 4.20 -1.36
CA GLN A 103 23.06 3.20 -0.40
C GLN A 103 24.50 2.76 -0.65
N HIS A 104 25.19 3.37 -1.62
CA HIS A 104 26.54 2.99 -2.04
C HIS A 104 26.68 1.50 -2.37
N ILE A 105 25.69 0.95 -3.07
CA ILE A 105 25.66 -0.43 -3.57
C ILE A 105 26.07 -0.39 -5.05
N ASP A 106 27.01 -1.24 -5.47
CA ASP A 106 27.37 -1.36 -6.88
C ASP A 106 26.28 -2.10 -7.68
N ASP A 107 26.26 -1.90 -9.01
CA ASP A 107 25.21 -2.44 -9.89
C ASP A 107 25.07 -3.97 -9.81
N ARG A 108 26.17 -4.72 -9.59
CA ARG A 108 26.11 -6.18 -9.49
C ARG A 108 25.39 -6.61 -8.23
N ARG A 109 25.64 -5.92 -7.11
CA ARG A 109 24.95 -6.16 -5.83
C ARG A 109 23.53 -5.63 -5.81
N ALA A 110 23.25 -4.54 -6.52
CA ALA A 110 21.91 -3.96 -6.60
C ALA A 110 20.88 -4.94 -7.19
N ALA A 111 21.28 -5.82 -8.11
CA ALA A 111 20.43 -6.89 -8.61
C ALA A 111 19.92 -7.84 -7.50
N GLY A 112 20.69 -8.00 -6.42
CA GLY A 112 20.32 -8.79 -5.24
C GLY A 112 19.14 -8.22 -4.45
N LEU A 113 18.80 -6.94 -4.65
CA LEU A 113 17.61 -6.33 -4.03
C LEU A 113 16.30 -6.90 -4.59
N GLY A 114 16.33 -7.49 -5.80
CA GLY A 114 15.17 -8.17 -6.40
C GLY A 114 13.97 -7.26 -6.72
N LEU A 115 14.14 -5.94 -6.67
CA LEU A 115 13.11 -4.97 -7.04
C LEU A 115 12.90 -4.97 -8.56
N ARG A 116 11.64 -4.84 -8.97
CA ARG A 116 11.25 -4.70 -10.39
C ARG A 116 10.53 -3.38 -10.59
N GLU A 117 10.82 -2.72 -11.70
CA GLU A 117 10.13 -1.50 -12.10
C GLU A 117 8.62 -1.75 -12.35
N PRO A 118 7.74 -0.79 -12.02
CA PRO A 118 8.05 0.49 -11.38
C PRO A 118 8.38 0.34 -9.89
N ILE A 119 9.43 1.03 -9.42
CA ILE A 119 9.79 1.07 -8.00
C ILE A 119 9.22 2.34 -7.35
N VAL A 120 8.64 2.17 -6.17
CA VAL A 120 8.06 3.23 -5.37
C VAL A 120 8.73 3.25 -4.00
N GLU A 121 9.23 4.40 -3.61
CA GLU A 121 9.64 4.67 -2.23
C GLU A 121 8.45 5.19 -1.42
N HIS A 122 8.24 4.58 -0.27
CA HIS A 122 7.31 5.02 0.76
C HIS A 122 8.10 5.44 1.99
N GLN A 123 8.04 6.72 2.36
CA GLN A 123 8.56 7.21 3.63
C GLN A 123 7.42 7.24 4.64
N LEU A 124 7.55 6.44 5.71
CA LEU A 124 6.58 6.35 6.80
C LEU A 124 7.09 7.24 7.95
N LEU A 125 6.46 8.39 8.12
CA LEU A 125 6.86 9.43 9.08
C LEU A 125 5.99 9.32 10.33
N CYS A 126 6.60 9.10 11.50
CA CYS A 126 5.84 9.10 12.74
C CYS A 126 5.40 10.52 13.10
N VAL A 127 4.11 10.72 13.37
CA VAL A 127 3.59 12.05 13.73
C VAL A 127 4.14 12.50 15.07
N THR A 128 4.41 11.56 15.99
CA THR A 128 5.13 11.83 17.23
C THR A 128 6.64 11.69 17.01
N SER A 129 7.40 12.74 17.34
CA SER A 129 8.78 12.96 16.88
C SER A 129 9.87 12.03 17.43
N ARG A 130 9.53 10.93 18.12
CA ARG A 130 10.52 10.08 18.80
C ARG A 130 10.94 8.86 17.99
N THR A 131 10.10 8.39 17.07
CA THR A 131 10.38 7.18 16.28
C THR A 131 10.96 7.58 14.92
N PRO A 132 12.14 7.07 14.53
CA PRO A 132 12.71 7.32 13.20
C PRO A 132 11.77 6.90 12.09
N ALA A 133 11.77 7.64 10.98
CA ALA A 133 11.02 7.27 9.79
C ALA A 133 11.43 5.87 9.30
N LEU A 134 10.48 5.14 8.70
CA LEU A 134 10.75 3.89 8.01
C LEU A 134 10.61 4.12 6.51
N THR A 135 11.69 3.87 5.75
CA THR A 135 11.65 3.92 4.29
C THR A 135 11.51 2.52 3.72
N ILE A 136 10.53 2.31 2.84
CA ILE A 136 10.30 1.04 2.15
C ILE A 136 10.19 1.30 0.66
N TYR A 137 11.02 0.62 -0.13
CA TYR A 137 10.95 0.57 -1.57
C TYR A 137 10.13 -0.66 -1.97
N VAL A 138 9.07 -0.48 -2.75
CA VAL A 138 8.22 -1.58 -3.25
C VAL A 138 8.37 -1.64 -4.77
N GLY A 139 8.64 -2.83 -5.30
CA GLY A 139 8.78 -3.07 -6.73
C GLY A 139 8.47 -4.52 -7.09
N GLY A 140 7.40 -4.75 -7.86
CA GLY A 140 6.88 -6.10 -8.13
C GLY A 140 6.43 -6.82 -6.84
N PRO A 141 6.80 -8.10 -6.62
CA PRO A 141 6.41 -8.86 -5.43
C PRO A 141 7.35 -8.66 -4.23
N ARG A 142 8.33 -7.76 -4.33
CA ARG A 142 9.37 -7.55 -3.32
C ARG A 142 9.28 -6.15 -2.72
N ALA A 143 9.76 -6.05 -1.49
CA ALA A 143 10.03 -4.77 -0.86
C ALA A 143 11.45 -4.77 -0.28
N VAL A 144 12.01 -3.58 -0.09
CA VAL A 144 13.34 -3.37 0.48
C VAL A 144 13.28 -2.22 1.47
N THR A 145 14.04 -2.31 2.55
CA THR A 145 14.23 -1.23 3.51
C THR A 145 15.70 -1.15 3.87
N CYS A 146 16.24 0.07 3.95
CA CYS A 146 17.67 0.25 4.20
C CYS A 146 17.90 0.98 5.51
N TRP A 147 18.80 0.44 6.33
CA TRP A 147 19.17 0.98 7.64
C TRP A 147 20.67 0.79 7.86
N SER A 148 21.35 1.83 8.34
CA SER A 148 22.80 1.80 8.63
C SER A 148 23.67 1.28 7.47
N GLY A 149 23.30 1.62 6.22
CA GLY A 149 24.01 1.21 5.01
C GLY A 149 23.81 -0.26 4.58
N VAL A 150 22.86 -0.97 5.20
CA VAL A 150 22.41 -2.31 4.80
C VAL A 150 20.99 -2.23 4.25
N CYS A 151 20.73 -2.85 3.11
CA CYS A 151 19.38 -2.98 2.55
C CYS A 151 18.85 -4.40 2.77
N TYR A 152 17.77 -4.51 3.53
CA TYR A 152 17.08 -5.76 3.84
C TYR A 152 16.00 -6.05 2.81
N VAL A 153 16.05 -7.24 2.21
CA VAL A 153 15.05 -7.74 1.26
C VAL A 153 13.90 -8.36 2.03
N LEU A 154 12.70 -7.84 1.75
CA LEU A 154 11.46 -8.20 2.42
C LEU A 154 10.66 -9.18 1.56
N GLY A 155 10.32 -10.33 2.16
CA GLY A 155 9.37 -11.32 1.64
C GLY A 155 8.06 -11.28 2.40
N ARG A 156 6.98 -11.73 1.75
CA ARG A 156 5.67 -11.95 2.38
C ARG A 156 5.62 -13.33 3.03
#